data_AF-A0A0D6TN09-F1
#
_entry.id   AF-A0A0D6TN09-F1
#
_cell.length_a   1.000
_cell.length_b   1.000
_cell.length_c   1.000
_cell.angle_alpha   90.00
_cell.angle_beta   90.00
_cell.angle_gamma   90.00
#
_symmetry.space_group_name_H-M   'P 1'
#
loop_
_entity.id
_entity.type
_entity.pdbx_description
1 polymer ?
#
loop_
_entity_poly.entity_id
_entity_poly.type
_entity_poly.pdbx_seq_one_letter_code
_entity_poly.pdbx_strand_id
1 'polypeptide(L)'
;MKKLLFTCLLSAFTALSFSQTTITSKCTTDFSCSQKYGITTTEREYTLTVVYDKDSLKFTTGNGTIFSPLNTFSITKKTDKYIVGTNSDGNYGFFDIGRKQFYNIDYYMSRYLTMGYGSKTTEVKETVLKMMEILKKVGSQRDVVQELIKQAEYDF
;
A
#
# COMPACT_ATOMS: atom_id res chain seq x y z
N MET A 1 17.95 48.12 -15.75
CA MET A 1 18.38 46.75 -15.39
C MET A 1 17.72 46.19 -14.10
N LYS A 2 16.48 46.59 -13.74
CA LYS A 2 15.79 46.08 -12.54
C LYS A 2 14.58 45.17 -12.84
N LYS A 3 14.14 45.06 -14.10
CA LYS A 3 12.97 44.27 -14.49
C LYS A 3 13.29 42.84 -14.95
N LEU A 4 14.55 42.54 -15.27
CA LEU A 4 14.98 41.22 -15.74
C LEU A 4 15.34 40.24 -14.61
N LEU A 5 15.63 40.74 -13.40
CA LEU A 5 15.92 39.89 -12.24
C LEU A 5 14.65 39.31 -11.60
N PHE A 6 13.48 39.90 -11.84
CA PHE A 6 12.22 39.44 -11.22
C PHE A 6 11.58 38.27 -11.98
N THR A 7 11.84 38.13 -13.28
CA THR A 7 11.27 37.06 -14.10
C THR A 7 11.99 35.72 -13.96
N CYS A 8 13.30 35.74 -13.62
CA CYS A 8 14.05 34.50 -13.37
C CYS A 8 13.80 33.89 -11.98
N LEU A 9 13.30 34.66 -11.00
CA LEU A 9 12.90 34.10 -9.71
C LEU A 9 11.53 33.41 -9.75
N LEU A 10 10.66 33.80 -10.68
CA LEU A 10 9.29 33.27 -10.74
C LEU A 10 9.19 31.91 -11.45
N SER A 11 10.13 31.60 -12.35
CA SER A 11 10.24 30.29 -13.00
C SER A 11 10.98 29.24 -12.17
N ALA A 12 11.63 29.63 -11.06
CA ALA A 12 12.22 28.69 -10.11
C ALA A 12 11.16 28.08 -9.15
N PHE A 13 10.00 28.73 -8.99
CA PHE A 13 8.93 28.23 -8.09
C PHE A 13 7.94 27.27 -8.77
N THR A 14 7.96 27.13 -10.09
CA THR A 14 7.11 26.17 -10.81
C THR A 14 7.73 24.78 -10.95
N ALA A 15 8.98 24.60 -10.48
CA ALA A 15 9.65 23.32 -10.38
C ALA A 15 9.42 22.65 -9.00
N LEU A 16 8.24 22.82 -8.41
CA LEU A 16 7.69 21.83 -7.46
C LEU A 16 7.37 20.59 -8.29
N SER A 17 8.43 19.90 -8.70
CA SER A 17 8.40 18.65 -9.43
C SER A 17 7.45 17.72 -8.70
N PHE A 18 6.39 17.29 -9.40
CA PHE A 18 5.62 16.11 -9.04
C PHE A 18 6.57 14.91 -9.09
N SER A 19 7.39 14.73 -8.04
CA SER A 19 8.34 13.64 -7.94
C SER A 19 7.58 12.38 -7.60
N GLN A 20 7.15 11.68 -8.64
CA GLN A 20 6.61 10.34 -8.53
C GLN A 20 7.73 9.38 -8.14
N THR A 21 7.53 8.64 -7.06
CA THR A 21 8.43 7.59 -6.58
C THR A 21 7.95 6.25 -7.08
N THR A 22 8.86 5.45 -7.64
CA THR A 22 8.59 4.08 -8.07
C THR A 22 9.51 3.12 -7.34
N ILE A 23 8.92 2.11 -6.69
CA ILE A 23 9.63 1.03 -6.01
C ILE A 23 9.24 -0.28 -6.66
N THR A 24 10.23 -1.09 -7.04
CA THR A 24 10.02 -2.43 -7.57
C THR A 24 10.63 -3.49 -6.65
N SER A 25 10.00 -4.66 -6.59
CA SER A 25 10.47 -5.81 -5.81
C SER A 25 10.13 -7.11 -6.52
N LYS A 26 11.08 -8.04 -6.57
CA LYS A 26 10.83 -9.41 -7.02
C LYS A 26 10.21 -10.20 -5.87
N CYS A 27 9.15 -10.94 -6.17
CA CYS A 27 8.34 -11.65 -5.21
C CYS A 27 7.97 -13.03 -5.77
N THR A 28 7.72 -13.99 -4.90
CA THR A 28 7.42 -15.38 -5.28
C THR A 28 6.09 -15.88 -4.71
N THR A 29 5.44 -15.09 -3.86
CA THR A 29 4.20 -15.49 -3.20
C THR A 29 3.32 -14.28 -2.92
N ASP A 30 2.02 -14.41 -3.11
CA ASP A 30 1.02 -13.48 -2.59
C ASP A 30 0.00 -14.21 -1.71
N PHE A 31 -0.57 -13.48 -0.77
CA PHE A 31 -1.52 -14.01 0.19
C PHE A 31 -2.81 -13.23 0.14
N SER A 32 -3.92 -13.95 0.22
CA SER A 32 -5.20 -13.38 0.55
C SER A 32 -5.82 -14.17 1.69
N CYS A 33 -6.54 -13.48 2.57
CA CYS A 33 -7.34 -14.11 3.58
C CYS A 33 -8.73 -13.50 3.53
N SER A 34 -9.76 -14.34 3.59
CA SER A 34 -11.14 -13.90 3.70
C SER A 34 -11.88 -14.64 4.80
N GLN A 35 -12.99 -14.07 5.26
CA GLN A 35 -13.87 -14.76 6.20
C GLN A 35 -14.39 -16.09 5.63
N LYS A 36 -14.77 -16.10 4.34
CA LYS A 36 -15.43 -17.23 3.68
C LYS A 36 -14.46 -18.35 3.31
N TYR A 37 -13.29 -18.01 2.79
CA TYR A 37 -12.37 -18.99 2.19
C TYR A 37 -11.10 -19.22 3.02
N GLY A 38 -10.95 -18.55 4.17
CA GLY A 38 -9.74 -18.64 4.97
C GLY A 38 -8.54 -18.06 4.20
N ILE A 39 -7.36 -18.63 4.40
CA ILE A 39 -6.14 -18.20 3.71
C ILE A 39 -6.00 -18.89 2.35
N THR A 40 -5.67 -18.11 1.33
CA THR A 40 -5.25 -18.57 0.01
C THR A 40 -3.85 -18.03 -0.26
N THR A 41 -2.95 -18.92 -0.66
CA THR A 41 -1.57 -18.61 -1.02
C THR A 41 -1.40 -18.88 -2.50
N THR A 42 -0.86 -17.92 -3.24
CA THR A 42 -0.52 -18.08 -4.65
C THR A 42 0.99 -18.06 -4.79
N GLU A 43 1.58 -19.21 -5.12
CA GLU A 43 3.01 -19.31 -5.45
C GLU A 43 3.22 -18.98 -6.93
N ARG A 44 3.92 -17.89 -7.21
CA ARG A 44 4.26 -17.44 -8.55
C ARG A 44 5.37 -16.40 -8.48
N GLU A 45 6.25 -16.38 -9.47
CA GLU A 45 7.16 -15.25 -9.64
C GLU A 45 6.40 -14.04 -10.17
N TYR A 46 6.53 -12.89 -9.49
CA TYR A 46 5.98 -11.62 -9.94
C TYR A 46 6.89 -10.46 -9.54
N THR A 47 6.74 -9.34 -10.25
CA THR A 47 7.36 -8.08 -9.85
C THR A 47 6.29 -7.19 -9.25
N LEU A 48 6.39 -6.89 -7.95
CA LEU A 48 5.59 -5.85 -7.31
C LEU A 48 6.16 -4.48 -7.69
N THR A 49 5.33 -3.63 -8.28
CA THR A 49 5.64 -2.23 -8.57
C THR A 49 4.70 -1.34 -7.79
N VAL A 50 5.26 -0.49 -6.95
CA VAL A 50 4.55 0.52 -6.16
C VAL A 50 4.92 1.89 -6.67
N VAL A 51 3.93 2.67 -7.08
CA VAL A 51 4.10 4.02 -7.61
C VAL A 51 3.33 4.97 -6.70
N TYR A 52 3.98 5.99 -6.17
CA TYR A 52 3.30 6.98 -5.35
C TYR A 52 3.88 8.37 -5.51
N ASP A 53 3.06 9.38 -5.29
CA ASP A 53 3.46 10.78 -5.26
C ASP A 53 3.04 11.44 -3.95
N LYS A 54 2.48 12.65 -4.01
CA LYS A 54 1.94 13.36 -2.85
C LYS A 54 0.47 13.01 -2.58
N ASP A 55 -0.30 12.67 -3.61
CA ASP A 55 -1.75 12.48 -3.54
C ASP A 55 -2.18 11.05 -3.86
N SER A 56 -1.37 10.29 -4.61
CA SER A 56 -1.74 8.99 -5.16
C SER A 56 -0.76 7.89 -4.77
N LEU A 57 -1.32 6.71 -4.52
CA LEU A 57 -0.60 5.47 -4.25
C LEU A 57 -1.20 4.37 -5.13
N LYS A 58 -0.36 3.75 -5.96
CA LYS A 58 -0.75 2.74 -6.95
C LYS A 58 0.13 1.51 -6.88
N PHE A 59 -0.45 0.35 -7.12
CA PHE A 59 0.21 -0.94 -7.10
C PHE A 59 -0.05 -1.72 -8.39
N THR A 60 0.97 -2.39 -8.90
CA THR A 60 0.84 -3.35 -10.00
C THR A 60 1.73 -4.57 -9.73
N THR A 61 1.30 -5.73 -10.25
CA THR A 61 2.15 -6.93 -10.31
C THR A 61 2.42 -7.24 -11.78
N GLY A 62 3.69 -7.25 -12.20
CA GLY A 62 4.06 -7.72 -13.54
C GLY A 62 3.81 -9.22 -13.68
N ASN A 63 3.34 -9.67 -14.85
CA ASN A 63 3.05 -11.07 -15.22
C ASN A 63 1.84 -11.74 -14.53
N GLY A 64 0.93 -10.97 -13.95
CA GLY A 64 -0.33 -11.50 -13.47
C GLY A 64 -1.30 -10.39 -13.06
N THR A 65 -2.59 -10.68 -13.18
CA THR A 65 -3.64 -9.84 -12.64
C THR A 65 -3.43 -9.74 -11.13
N ILE A 66 -3.36 -8.53 -10.57
CA ILE A 66 -3.67 -8.33 -9.15
C ILE A 66 -5.09 -8.87 -8.99
N PHE A 67 -5.32 -9.64 -7.93
CA PHE A 67 -6.64 -10.21 -7.63
C PHE A 67 -7.73 -9.15 -7.34
N SER A 68 -7.52 -7.88 -7.71
CA SER A 68 -8.41 -6.81 -7.39
C SER A 68 -8.23 -5.56 -8.27
N PRO A 69 -9.34 -4.90 -8.70
CA PRO A 69 -9.33 -3.52 -9.16
C PRO A 69 -8.97 -2.50 -8.05
N LEU A 70 -8.71 -2.96 -6.82
CA LEU A 70 -8.37 -2.15 -5.65
C LEU A 70 -6.87 -1.80 -5.57
N ASN A 71 -6.29 -1.29 -6.65
CA ASN A 71 -4.84 -1.06 -6.72
C ASN A 71 -4.44 0.41 -6.83
N THR A 72 -5.40 1.34 -6.72
CA THR A 72 -5.14 2.78 -6.74
C THR A 72 -5.88 3.43 -5.57
N PHE A 73 -5.18 4.28 -4.82
CA PHE A 73 -5.64 4.90 -3.59
C PHE A 73 -5.25 6.37 -3.57
N SER A 74 -6.10 7.20 -2.98
CA SER A 74 -5.72 8.54 -2.55
C SER A 74 -4.97 8.45 -1.23
N ILE A 75 -3.79 9.05 -1.16
CA ILE A 75 -2.95 9.07 0.04
C ILE A 75 -3.67 9.86 1.13
N THR A 76 -3.86 9.23 2.28
CA THR A 76 -4.38 9.87 3.50
C THR A 76 -3.29 10.16 4.51
N LYS A 77 -2.20 9.38 4.48
CA LYS A 77 -1.01 9.61 5.31
C LYS A 77 0.25 9.11 4.61
N LYS A 78 1.31 9.90 4.65
CA LYS A 78 2.65 9.53 4.16
C LYS A 78 3.69 9.87 5.22
N THR A 79 4.58 8.93 5.49
CA THR A 79 5.74 9.09 6.36
C THR A 79 6.96 8.52 5.66
N ASP A 80 8.14 8.63 6.27
CA ASP A 80 9.36 7.99 5.76
C ASP A 80 9.33 6.46 5.88
N LYS A 81 8.47 5.93 6.76
CA LYS A 81 8.36 4.48 7.02
C LYS A 81 7.20 3.82 6.26
N TYR A 82 6.08 4.52 6.07
CA TYR A 82 4.88 3.93 5.48
C TYR A 82 3.97 4.95 4.78
N ILE A 83 3.07 4.43 3.94
CA ILE A 83 2.02 5.18 3.27
C ILE A 83 0.67 4.48 3.49
N VAL A 84 -0.35 5.27 3.81
CA VAL A 84 -1.75 4.83 3.91
C VAL A 84 -2.56 5.58 2.87
N GLY A 85 -3.44 4.85 2.17
CA GLY A 85 -4.40 5.45 1.25
C GLY A 85 -5.77 4.79 1.35
N THR A 86 -6.77 5.48 0.81
CA THR A 86 -8.15 5.02 0.69
C THR A 86 -8.61 5.12 -0.76
N ASN A 87 -9.41 4.16 -1.23
CA ASN A 87 -10.02 4.25 -2.55
C ASN A 87 -11.48 4.74 -2.48
N SER A 88 -12.17 4.83 -3.62
CA SER A 88 -13.57 5.28 -3.72
C SER A 88 -14.56 4.40 -2.96
N ASP A 89 -14.22 3.14 -2.72
CA ASP A 89 -15.06 2.18 -2.00
C ASP A 89 -14.83 2.22 -0.49
N GLY A 90 -13.95 3.11 -0.02
CA GLY A 90 -13.55 3.21 1.39
C GLY A 90 -12.52 2.16 1.82
N ASN A 91 -11.96 1.39 0.88
CA ASN A 91 -10.97 0.36 1.16
C ASN A 91 -9.59 0.95 1.38
N TYR A 92 -8.84 0.33 2.30
CA TYR A 92 -7.52 0.80 2.69
C TYR A 92 -6.41 0.10 1.92
N GLY A 93 -5.42 0.89 1.52
CA GLY A 93 -4.10 0.44 1.11
C GLY A 93 -3.06 0.87 2.12
N PHE A 94 -2.18 -0.04 2.51
CA PHE A 94 -1.03 0.22 3.38
C PHE A 94 0.24 -0.25 2.68
N PHE A 95 1.24 0.62 2.61
CA PHE A 95 2.55 0.29 2.06
C PHE A 95 3.64 0.54 3.11
N ASP A 96 4.31 -0.53 3.51
CA ASP A 96 5.55 -0.47 4.28
C ASP A 96 6.72 -0.21 3.33
N ILE A 97 7.33 0.97 3.45
CA ILE A 97 8.40 1.42 2.54
C ILE A 97 9.66 0.59 2.76
N GLY A 98 10.03 0.35 4.02
CA GLY A 98 11.27 -0.35 4.37
C GLY A 98 11.23 -1.82 3.99
N ARG A 99 10.11 -2.48 4.24
CA ARG A 99 9.90 -3.90 3.92
C ARG A 99 9.48 -4.12 2.47
N LYS A 100 9.09 -3.06 1.76
CA LYS A 100 8.53 -3.11 0.40
C LYS A 100 7.33 -4.05 0.33
N GLN A 101 6.46 -3.96 1.34
CA GLN A 101 5.27 -4.78 1.49
C GLN A 101 4.03 -3.92 1.28
N PHE A 102 3.12 -4.39 0.44
CA PHE A 102 1.83 -3.77 0.21
C PHE A 102 0.72 -4.65 0.76
N TYR A 103 -0.23 -4.02 1.43
CA TYR A 103 -1.43 -4.65 1.96
C TYR A 103 -2.68 -3.91 1.51
N ASN A 104 -3.69 -4.65 1.07
CA ASN A 104 -5.03 -4.15 0.78
C ASN A 104 -6.03 -4.74 1.78
N ILE A 105 -6.99 -3.91 2.21
CA ILE A 105 -8.07 -4.32 3.10
C ILE A 105 -9.40 -3.95 2.43
N ASP A 106 -10.13 -4.95 1.93
CA ASP A 106 -11.51 -4.83 1.45
C ASP A 106 -12.49 -5.15 2.58
N TYR A 107 -13.19 -4.14 3.08
CA TYR A 107 -14.21 -4.31 4.11
C TYR A 107 -15.60 -4.20 3.50
N TYR A 108 -16.17 -5.38 3.24
CA TYR A 108 -17.56 -5.51 2.89
C TYR A 108 -18.19 -6.52 3.86
N MET A 109 -19.31 -6.14 4.50
CA MET A 109 -19.91 -6.84 5.65
C MET A 109 -20.08 -8.35 5.48
N SER A 110 -20.22 -8.85 4.25
CA SER A 110 -20.41 -10.28 3.96
C SER A 110 -19.14 -11.04 3.57
N ARG A 111 -17.97 -10.38 3.44
CA ARG A 111 -16.80 -11.02 2.81
C ARG A 111 -15.40 -10.53 3.22
N TYR A 112 -15.25 -9.70 4.26
CA TYR A 112 -13.98 -9.04 4.64
C TYR A 112 -12.73 -9.77 4.12
N LEU A 113 -11.91 -9.07 3.33
CA LEU A 113 -10.78 -9.62 2.59
C LEU A 113 -9.54 -8.78 2.87
N THR A 114 -8.46 -9.45 3.22
CA THR A 114 -7.14 -8.84 3.42
C THR A 114 -6.15 -9.50 2.48
N MET A 115 -5.32 -8.71 1.83
CA MET A 115 -4.35 -9.19 0.85
C MET A 115 -2.97 -8.61 1.16
N GLY A 116 -1.93 -9.37 0.89
CA GLY A 116 -0.54 -8.98 1.14
C GLY A 116 0.38 -9.39 -0.01
N TYR A 117 1.27 -8.47 -0.35
CA TYR A 117 2.25 -8.58 -1.43
C TYR A 117 3.60 -8.09 -0.93
N GLY A 118 4.70 -8.75 -1.31
CA GLY A 118 6.03 -8.35 -0.88
C GLY A 118 7.08 -9.42 -1.12
N SER A 119 8.34 -9.11 -0.84
CA SER A 119 9.47 -10.01 -1.07
C SER A 119 9.66 -11.07 0.01
N LYS A 120 9.11 -10.85 1.21
CA LYS A 120 9.25 -11.75 2.36
C LYS A 120 7.95 -12.49 2.67
N THR A 121 7.86 -13.73 2.22
CA THR A 121 6.64 -14.55 2.22
C THR A 121 6.07 -14.82 3.62
N THR A 122 6.90 -15.21 4.59
CA THR A 122 6.44 -15.58 5.94
C THR A 122 5.84 -14.38 6.68
N GLU A 123 6.52 -13.24 6.66
CA GLU A 123 6.07 -12.01 7.33
C GLU A 123 4.78 -11.49 6.69
N VAL A 124 4.68 -11.50 5.35
CA VAL A 124 3.44 -11.11 4.66
C VAL A 124 2.28 -12.00 5.09
N LYS A 125 2.49 -13.32 5.17
CA LYS A 125 1.47 -14.27 5.63
C LYS A 125 1.00 -13.97 7.05
N GLU A 126 1.93 -13.81 7.98
CA GLU A 126 1.63 -13.54 9.39
C GLU A 126 0.86 -12.25 9.56
N THR A 127 1.28 -11.19 8.86
CA THR A 127 0.57 -9.91 8.84
C THR A 127 -0.85 -10.07 8.27
N VAL A 128 -1.03 -10.75 7.13
CA VAL A 128 -2.36 -10.97 6.53
C VAL A 128 -3.29 -11.76 7.45
N LEU A 129 -2.78 -12.80 8.11
CA LEU A 129 -3.55 -13.56 9.11
C LEU A 129 -3.95 -12.67 10.30
N LYS A 130 -3.03 -11.81 10.77
CA LYS A 130 -3.29 -10.90 11.86
C LYS A 130 -4.34 -9.85 11.51
N MET A 131 -4.27 -9.29 10.31
CA MET A 131 -5.25 -8.34 9.79
C MET A 131 -6.66 -8.97 9.78
N MET A 132 -6.79 -10.21 9.29
CA MET A 132 -8.07 -10.94 9.31
C MET A 132 -8.58 -11.20 10.73
N GLU A 133 -7.70 -11.57 11.65
CA GLU A 133 -8.05 -11.80 13.05
C GLU A 133 -8.66 -10.55 13.69
N ILE A 134 -8.05 -9.38 13.46
CA ILE A 134 -8.53 -8.08 13.96
C ILE A 134 -9.92 -7.80 13.39
N LEU A 135 -10.10 -7.93 12.07
CA LEU A 135 -11.40 -7.70 11.42
C LEU A 135 -12.50 -8.63 11.95
N LYS A 136 -12.20 -9.91 12.17
CA LYS A 136 -13.18 -10.90 12.66
C LYS A 136 -13.63 -10.63 14.10
N LYS A 137 -12.76 -10.11 14.96
CA LYS A 137 -13.04 -9.92 16.40
C LYS A 137 -13.94 -8.72 16.71
N VAL A 138 -14.48 -8.00 15.71
CA VAL A 138 -15.15 -6.68 15.73
C VAL A 138 -14.26 -5.49 15.36
N GLY A 139 -13.00 -5.71 14.97
CA GLY A 139 -12.11 -4.64 14.53
C GLY A 139 -12.56 -4.02 13.19
N SER A 140 -12.37 -2.72 13.07
CA SER A 140 -12.55 -1.95 11.84
C SER A 140 -11.30 -1.99 10.97
N GLN A 141 -11.40 -1.56 9.70
CA GLN A 141 -10.21 -1.36 8.87
C GLN A 141 -9.23 -0.37 9.50
N ARG A 142 -9.74 0.63 10.25
CA ARG A 142 -8.92 1.58 10.99
C ARG A 142 -8.06 0.89 12.04
N ASP A 143 -8.61 -0.08 12.78
CA ASP A 143 -7.86 -0.82 13.80
C ASP A 143 -6.74 -1.66 13.18
N VAL A 144 -7.03 -2.28 12.03
CA VAL A 144 -6.01 -2.98 11.24
C VAL A 144 -4.90 -2.03 10.80
N VAL A 145 -5.24 -0.86 10.26
CA VAL A 145 -4.26 0.15 9.84
C VAL A 145 -3.43 0.65 11.02
N GLN A 146 -4.04 0.88 12.18
CA GLN A 146 -3.31 1.28 13.38
C GLN A 146 -2.28 0.24 13.82
N GLU A 147 -2.62 -1.04 13.75
CA GLU A 147 -1.68 -2.12 14.05
C GLU A 147 -0.52 -2.16 13.03
N LEU A 148 -0.80 -2.01 11.73
CA LEU A 148 0.24 -1.96 10.69
C LEU A 148 1.18 -0.75 10.88
N ILE A 149 0.62 0.41 11.23
CA ILE A 149 1.41 1.61 11.56
C ILE A 149 2.35 1.33 12.72
N LYS A 150 1.81 0.74 13.80
CA LYS A 150 2.59 0.40 14.99
C LYS A 150 3.73 -0.57 14.65
N GLN A 151 3.47 -1.57 13.80
CA GLN A 151 4.50 -2.50 13.33
C GLN A 151 5.59 -1.81 12.52
N ALA A 152 5.23 -0.86 11.65
CA ALA A 152 6.18 -0.09 10.85
C ALA A 152 6.99 0.93 11.67
N GLU A 153 6.53 1.31 12.87
CA GLU A 153 7.28 2.20 13.76
C GLU A 153 8.47 1.50 14.43
N TYR A 154 8.42 0.18 14.63
CA TYR A 154 9.51 -0.59 15.22
C TYR A 154 10.59 -0.97 14.20
N ASP A 155 11.85 -0.73 14.55
CA ASP A 155 13.02 -1.12 13.76
C ASP A 155 13.40 -2.57 14.12
N PHE A 156 12.81 -3.56 13.44
CA PHE A 156 13.21 -4.97 13.54
C PHE A 156 14.28 -5.33 12.51
#